data_AF-A0A3C1BQ31-F1
#
_entry.id   AF-A0A3C1BQ31-F1
#
_cell.length_a   1.000
_cell.length_b   1.000
_cell.length_c   1.000
_cell.angle_alpha   90.00
_cell.angle_beta   90.00
_cell.angle_gamma   90.00
#
_symmetry.space_group_name_H-M   'P 1'
#
loop_
_entity.id
_entity.type
_entity.pdbx_description
1 polymer ?
#
loop_
_entity_poly.entity_id
_entity_poly.type
_entity_poly.pdbx_seq_one_letter_code
_entity_poly.pdbx_strand_id
1 'polypeptide(L)'
;MDINLIGQGLVSLVAVMIMIGPMVADFNPTHATNPLWTPHARFHVVWQVFTNSTLAALTLYFIWGLGNLLLGALMNYIWIVTFFATLLVMPMFEGALADENGIKPIVWRFGDKVMKIDTNLFGACLMSVVNTAGLVLAL
;
A
#
# COMPACT_ATOMS: atom_id res chain seq x y z
N MET A 1 -16.21 12.83 -21.82
CA MET A 1 -15.74 11.70 -20.99
C MET A 1 -16.65 11.71 -19.79
N ASP A 2 -17.55 10.74 -19.67
CA ASP A 2 -18.51 10.73 -18.58
C ASP A 2 -17.78 10.45 -17.27
N ILE A 3 -17.90 11.38 -16.33
CA ILE A 3 -17.24 11.31 -15.03
C ILE A 3 -18.00 10.28 -14.17
N ASN A 4 -17.43 9.09 -14.01
CA ASN A 4 -17.91 8.12 -13.03
C ASN A 4 -17.30 8.38 -11.65
N LEU A 5 -17.90 9.34 -10.93
CA LEU A 5 -17.38 9.82 -9.64
C LEU A 5 -17.13 8.67 -8.63
N ILE A 6 -17.89 7.59 -8.71
CA ILE A 6 -17.71 6.42 -7.86
C ILE A 6 -16.39 5.73 -8.21
N GLY A 7 -16.16 5.41 -9.47
CA GLY A 7 -14.91 4.79 -9.93
C GLY A 7 -13.68 5.65 -9.63
N GLN A 8 -13.73 6.94 -9.95
CA GLN A 8 -12.63 7.87 -9.62
C GLN A 8 -12.41 8.00 -8.11
N GLY A 9 -13.48 8.03 -7.33
CA GLY A 9 -13.41 8.08 -5.87
C GLY A 9 -12.72 6.85 -5.28
N LEU A 10 -13.07 5.64 -5.74
CA LEU A 10 -12.46 4.40 -5.25
C LEU A 10 -10.97 4.29 -5.62
N VAL A 11 -10.59 4.63 -6.85
CA VAL A 11 -9.16 4.63 -7.26
C VAL A 11 -8.38 5.71 -6.51
N SER A 12 -8.98 6.89 -6.29
CA SER A 12 -8.38 7.97 -5.49
C SER A 12 -8.20 7.56 -4.03
N LEU A 13 -9.16 6.84 -3.45
CA LEU A 13 -9.05 6.31 -2.09
C LEU A 13 -7.84 5.39 -1.95
N VAL A 14 -7.60 4.51 -2.94
CA VAL A 14 -6.41 3.65 -2.96
C VAL A 14 -5.13 4.47 -3.06
N ALA A 15 -5.10 5.50 -3.92
CA ALA A 15 -3.95 6.38 -4.01
C ALA A 15 -3.67 7.08 -2.66
N VAL A 16 -4.70 7.57 -1.97
CA VAL A 16 -4.53 8.18 -0.64
C VAL A 16 -4.02 7.17 0.39
N MET A 17 -4.52 5.93 0.38
CA MET A 17 -4.01 4.88 1.26
C MET A 17 -2.53 4.56 0.99
N ILE A 18 -2.11 4.45 -0.28
CA ILE A 18 -0.70 4.25 -0.65
C ILE A 18 0.14 5.48 -0.28
N MET A 19 -0.42 6.68 -0.41
CA MET A 19 0.29 7.91 -0.12
C MET A 19 0.59 8.05 1.37
N ILE A 20 -0.42 7.82 2.21
CA ILE A 20 -0.38 8.13 3.66
C ILE A 20 -0.05 6.91 4.51
N GLY A 21 -0.52 5.72 4.13
CA GLY A 21 -0.36 4.49 4.90
C GLY A 21 1.11 4.21 5.29
N PRO A 22 2.04 4.13 4.32
CA PRO A 22 3.46 3.92 4.59
C PRO A 22 4.07 5.04 5.45
N MET A 23 3.68 6.31 5.25
CA MET A 23 4.18 7.41 6.10
C MET A 23 3.82 7.18 7.58
N VAL A 24 2.57 6.78 7.85
CA VAL A 24 2.11 6.48 9.22
C VAL A 24 2.79 5.22 9.77
N ALA A 25 2.91 4.18 8.96
CA ALA A 25 3.51 2.90 9.32
C ALA A 25 5.02 2.99 9.60
N ASP A 26 5.75 3.82 8.86
CA ASP A 26 7.21 3.75 8.81
C ASP A 26 7.91 4.95 9.44
N PHE A 27 7.28 6.12 9.57
CA PHE A 27 7.91 7.30 10.21
C PHE A 27 7.82 7.27 11.73
N ASN A 28 8.44 6.27 12.34
CA ASN A 28 8.46 6.09 13.78
C ASN A 28 9.70 5.27 14.26
N PRO A 29 9.90 5.15 15.59
CA PRO A 29 11.05 4.44 16.19
C PRO A 29 11.11 2.93 15.94
N THR A 30 10.09 2.31 15.35
CA THR A 30 10.12 0.89 14.96
C THR A 30 10.65 0.70 13.53
N HIS A 31 10.73 1.77 12.73
CA HIS A 31 11.16 1.73 11.33
C HIS A 31 12.20 2.82 11.00
N ALA A 32 11.77 3.99 10.50
CA ALA A 32 12.66 5.04 9.98
C ALA A 32 13.70 5.55 11.00
N THR A 33 13.41 5.46 12.30
CA THR A 33 14.35 5.82 13.37
C THR A 33 14.72 4.64 14.28
N ASN A 34 14.51 3.39 13.82
CA ASN A 34 14.82 2.19 14.59
C ASN A 34 16.33 2.10 14.91
N PRO A 35 16.74 2.02 16.19
CA PRO A 35 18.15 1.92 16.55
C PRO A 35 18.76 0.55 16.26
N LEU A 36 17.94 -0.49 16.06
CA LEU A 36 18.38 -1.86 15.76
C LEU A 36 18.73 -2.05 14.27
N TRP A 37 18.17 -1.21 13.39
CA TRP A 37 18.42 -1.28 11.96
C TRP A 37 19.71 -0.56 11.59
N THR A 38 20.43 -1.09 10.60
CA THR A 38 21.59 -0.39 10.06
C THR A 38 21.17 0.96 9.46
N PRO A 39 22.05 1.98 9.45
CA PRO A 39 21.72 3.27 8.84
C PRO A 39 21.20 3.18 7.40
N HIS A 40 21.69 2.22 6.62
CA HIS A 40 21.30 2.04 5.22
C HIS A 40 19.87 1.47 5.07
N ALA A 41 19.44 0.55 5.94
CA ALA A 41 18.06 0.06 5.93
C ALA A 41 17.05 1.19 6.20
N ARG A 42 17.37 2.09 7.14
CA ARG A 42 16.56 3.29 7.42
C ARG A 42 16.51 4.25 6.23
N PHE A 43 17.62 4.42 5.51
CA PHE A 43 17.62 5.19 4.26
C PHE A 43 16.68 4.58 3.22
N HIS A 44 16.75 3.26 3.02
CA HIS A 44 15.89 2.57 2.06
C HIS A 44 14.40 2.67 2.40
N VAL A 45 14.01 2.50 3.67
CA VAL A 45 12.58 2.62 4.04
C VAL A 45 12.07 4.05 3.84
N VAL A 46 12.84 5.07 4.24
CA VAL A 46 12.44 6.48 4.04
C VAL A 46 12.36 6.82 2.56
N TRP A 47 13.33 6.36 1.76
CA TRP A 47 13.33 6.56 0.32
C TRP A 47 12.15 5.85 -0.36
N GLN A 48 11.82 4.63 0.06
CA GLN A 48 10.65 3.87 -0.40
C GLN A 48 9.35 4.62 -0.08
N VAL A 49 9.18 5.10 1.14
CA VAL A 49 7.98 5.87 1.55
C VAL A 49 7.80 7.08 0.66
N PHE A 50 8.84 7.91 0.47
CA PHE A 50 8.74 9.09 -0.38
C PHE A 50 8.41 8.72 -1.84
N THR A 51 9.06 7.68 -2.38
CA THR A 51 8.81 7.22 -3.74
C THR A 51 7.34 6.82 -3.93
N ASN A 52 6.81 6.01 -3.00
CA ASN A 52 5.42 5.56 -3.03
C ASN A 52 4.43 6.72 -2.89
N SER A 53 4.69 7.64 -1.96
CA SER A 53 3.84 8.82 -1.76
C SER A 53 3.84 9.74 -2.98
N THR A 54 4.97 9.93 -3.66
CA THR A 54 5.03 10.71 -4.90
C THR A 54 4.29 10.02 -6.06
N LEU A 55 4.45 8.71 -6.24
CA LEU A 55 3.69 7.95 -7.27
C LEU A 55 2.18 8.00 -7.02
N ALA A 56 1.76 7.94 -5.75
CA ALA A 56 0.35 8.08 -5.39
C ALA A 56 -0.18 9.51 -5.62
N ALA A 57 0.62 10.55 -5.38
CA ALA A 57 0.25 11.92 -5.74
C ALA A 57 0.08 12.08 -7.27
N LEU A 58 0.97 11.46 -8.06
CA LEU A 58 0.82 11.42 -9.52
C LEU A 58 -0.44 10.69 -9.97
N THR A 59 -0.84 9.63 -9.26
CA THR A 59 -2.11 8.94 -9.50
C THR A 59 -3.30 9.90 -9.39
N LEU A 60 -3.35 10.70 -8.32
CA LEU A 60 -4.40 11.70 -8.13
C LEU A 60 -4.36 12.77 -9.23
N TYR A 61 -3.17 13.20 -9.66
CA TYR A 61 -3.02 14.13 -10.77
C TYR A 61 -3.53 13.54 -12.11
N PHE A 62 -3.27 12.26 -12.38
CA PHE A 62 -3.80 11.62 -13.59
C PHE A 62 -5.32 11.54 -13.58
N ILE A 63 -5.93 11.19 -12.45
CA ILE A 63 -7.39 11.10 -12.33
C ILE A 63 -8.03 12.49 -12.48
N TRP A 64 -7.59 13.47 -11.68
CA TRP A 64 -8.30 14.74 -11.53
C TRP A 64 -7.75 15.87 -12.40
N GLY A 65 -6.45 15.87 -12.67
CA GLY A 65 -5.78 16.88 -13.50
C GLY A 65 -5.86 16.58 -14.99
N LEU A 66 -5.71 15.30 -15.37
CA LEU A 66 -5.73 14.87 -16.78
C LEU A 66 -7.01 14.11 -17.17
N GLY A 67 -7.89 13.80 -16.23
CA GLY A 67 -9.11 13.02 -16.50
C GLY A 67 -8.84 11.57 -16.91
N ASN A 68 -7.64 11.05 -16.66
CA ASN A 68 -7.21 9.72 -17.10
C ASN A 68 -7.25 8.71 -15.94
N LEU A 69 -8.44 8.16 -15.70
CA LEU A 69 -8.67 7.16 -14.66
C LEU A 69 -7.86 5.88 -14.89
N LEU A 70 -7.78 5.39 -16.13
CA LEU A 70 -7.04 4.16 -16.44
C LEU A 70 -5.57 4.30 -16.02
N LEU A 71 -4.92 5.40 -16.40
CA LEU A 71 -3.54 5.65 -16.02
C LEU A 71 -3.38 5.77 -14.51
N GLY A 72 -4.31 6.45 -13.83
CA GLY A 72 -4.33 6.49 -12.36
C GLY A 72 -4.43 5.10 -11.72
N ALA A 73 -5.36 4.26 -12.20
CA ALA A 73 -5.52 2.89 -11.70
C ALA A 73 -4.28 2.04 -11.95
N LEU A 74 -3.63 2.18 -13.12
CA LEU A 74 -2.38 1.51 -13.46
C LEU A 74 -1.23 1.93 -12.55
N MET A 75 -1.14 3.21 -12.17
CA MET A 75 -0.14 3.68 -11.21
C MET A 75 -0.31 3.02 -9.83
N ASN A 76 -1.55 2.90 -9.32
CA ASN A 76 -1.81 2.13 -8.09
C ASN A 76 -1.40 0.66 -8.23
N TYR A 77 -1.60 0.05 -9.40
CA TYR A 77 -1.18 -1.34 -9.64
C TYR A 77 0.34 -1.51 -9.61
N ILE A 78 1.14 -0.50 -9.93
CA ILE A 78 2.60 -0.58 -9.78
C ILE A 78 2.95 -0.88 -8.32
N TRP A 79 2.36 -0.14 -7.37
CA TRP A 79 2.56 -0.40 -5.95
C TRP A 79 2.03 -1.78 -5.53
N ILE A 80 0.81 -2.13 -5.95
CA ILE A 80 0.16 -3.41 -5.57
C ILE A 80 0.98 -4.61 -6.08
N VAL A 81 1.34 -4.61 -7.36
CA VAL A 81 2.07 -5.71 -7.99
C VAL A 81 3.46 -5.84 -7.40
N THR A 82 4.17 -4.72 -7.14
CA THR A 82 5.51 -4.78 -6.55
C THR A 82 5.47 -5.26 -5.09
N PHE A 83 4.44 -4.93 -4.32
CA PHE A 83 4.22 -5.51 -2.99
C PHE A 83 4.07 -7.04 -3.05
N PHE A 84 3.17 -7.56 -3.89
CA PHE A 84 2.97 -9.02 -4.01
C PHE A 84 4.16 -9.74 -4.64
N ALA A 85 4.87 -9.12 -5.58
CA ALA A 85 6.11 -9.66 -6.11
C ALA A 85 7.18 -9.76 -5.01
N THR A 86 7.32 -8.72 -4.19
CA THR A 86 8.24 -8.72 -3.04
C THR A 86 7.88 -9.81 -2.04
N LEU A 87 6.59 -9.98 -1.74
CA LEU A 87 6.09 -11.06 -0.88
C LEU A 87 6.43 -12.45 -1.44
N LEU A 88 6.28 -12.64 -2.75
CA LEU A 88 6.57 -13.91 -3.43
C LEU A 88 8.06 -14.27 -3.34
N VAL A 89 8.95 -13.30 -3.52
CA VAL A 89 10.41 -13.51 -3.48
C VAL A 89 11.04 -13.30 -2.10
N MET A 90 10.22 -12.98 -1.08
CA MET A 90 10.65 -12.69 0.29
C MET A 90 11.65 -13.70 0.90
N PRO A 91 11.50 -15.02 0.69
CA PRO A 91 12.45 -16.00 1.21
C PRO A 91 13.88 -15.84 0.68
N MET A 92 14.09 -15.18 -0.46
CA MET A 92 15.42 -15.01 -1.07
C MET A 92 16.31 -14.02 -0.30
N PHE A 93 15.72 -13.20 0.57
CA PHE A 93 16.44 -12.18 1.33
C PHE A 93 16.08 -12.22 2.83
N GLU A 94 15.55 -13.36 3.29
CA GLU A 94 15.17 -13.58 4.71
C GLU A 94 14.21 -12.50 5.24
N GLY A 95 13.30 -12.02 4.39
CA GLY A 95 12.37 -10.95 4.72
C GLY A 95 11.21 -11.40 5.63
N ALA A 96 10.55 -10.40 6.23
CA ALA A 96 9.33 -10.56 7.02
C ALA A 96 8.34 -9.43 6.71
N LEU A 97 7.03 -9.70 6.88
CA LEU A 97 5.96 -8.71 6.65
C LEU A 97 5.87 -7.65 7.76
N ALA A 98 6.35 -7.97 8.95
CA ALA A 98 6.40 -7.08 10.11
C ALA A 98 7.61 -7.43 10.99
N ASP A 99 8.21 -6.41 11.60
CA ASP A 99 9.24 -6.57 12.63
C ASP A 99 8.61 -7.07 13.96
N GLU A 100 9.40 -7.61 14.88
CA GLU A 100 8.95 -8.09 16.20
C GLU A 100 8.27 -6.98 17.02
N ASN A 101 8.79 -5.76 16.89
CA ASN A 101 8.23 -4.54 17.48
C ASN A 101 7.32 -3.76 16.52
N GLY A 102 7.01 -4.34 15.35
CA GLY A 102 6.27 -3.70 14.26
C GLY A 102 4.76 -3.70 14.44
N ILE A 103 4.05 -3.52 13.33
CA ILE A 103 2.58 -3.45 13.31
C ILE A 103 1.99 -4.78 13.76
N LYS A 104 1.09 -4.72 14.75
CA LYS A 104 0.43 -5.91 15.27
C LYS A 104 -0.52 -6.51 14.24
N PRO A 105 -0.64 -7.84 14.15
CA PRO A 105 -1.57 -8.49 13.25
C PRO A 105 -3.01 -8.22 13.69
N ILE A 106 -3.92 -8.20 12.71
CA ILE A 106 -5.36 -8.20 12.94
C ILE A 106 -5.74 -9.56 13.51
N VAL A 107 -6.35 -9.57 14.70
CA VAL A 107 -6.78 -10.81 15.37
C VAL A 107 -8.27 -11.00 15.16
N TRP A 108 -8.64 -12.05 14.44
CA TRP A 108 -10.03 -12.45 14.26
C TRP A 108 -10.32 -13.70 15.10
N ARG A 109 -11.33 -13.63 15.96
CA ARG A 109 -11.85 -14.76 16.73
C ARG A 109 -13.12 -15.29 16.08
N PHE A 110 -13.13 -16.58 15.75
CA PHE A 110 -14.31 -17.29 15.24
C PHE A 110 -14.55 -18.52 16.12
N GLY A 111 -15.43 -18.38 17.12
CA GLY A 111 -15.57 -19.36 18.20
C GLY A 111 -14.23 -19.55 18.93
N ASP A 112 -13.77 -20.79 19.02
CA ASP A 112 -12.50 -21.14 19.68
C ASP A 112 -11.26 -20.90 18.79
N LYS A 113 -11.44 -20.59 17.50
CA LYS A 113 -10.33 -20.36 16.57
C LYS A 113 -9.89 -18.90 16.61
N VAL A 114 -8.59 -18.70 16.81
CA VAL A 114 -7.94 -17.38 16.70
C VAL A 114 -7.11 -17.36 15.42
N MET A 115 -7.51 -16.54 14.46
CA MET A 115 -6.73 -16.26 13.26
C MET A 115 -6.00 -14.93 13.42
N LYS A 116 -4.70 -14.92 13.08
CA LYS A 116 -3.89 -13.70 13.01
C LYS A 116 -3.63 -13.41 11.54
N ILE A 117 -4.10 -12.27 11.06
CA ILE A 117 -3.91 -11.82 9.69
C ILE A 117 -2.92 -10.66 9.74
N ASP A 118 -1.87 -10.73 8.94
CA ASP A 118 -0.91 -9.64 8.83
C ASP A 118 -1.59 -8.38 8.29
N THR A 119 -1.33 -7.24 8.95
CA THR A 119 -2.01 -5.97 8.66
C THR A 119 -1.60 -5.40 7.31
N ASN A 120 -0.34 -5.56 6.91
CA ASN A 120 0.16 -5.08 5.61
C ASN A 120 -0.43 -5.93 4.48
N LEU A 121 -0.44 -7.25 4.65
CA LEU A 121 -1.06 -8.16 3.68
C LEU A 121 -2.56 -7.91 3.53
N PHE A 122 -3.28 -7.73 4.65
CA PHE A 122 -4.70 -7.38 4.60
C PHE A 122 -4.94 -6.06 3.85
N GLY A 123 -4.15 -5.02 4.16
CA GLY A 123 -4.21 -3.74 3.48
C GLY A 123 -3.97 -3.85 1.98
N ALA A 124 -2.95 -4.60 1.56
CA ALA A 124 -2.65 -4.82 0.14
C ALA A 124 -3.79 -5.55 -0.60
N CYS A 125 -4.38 -6.58 0.01
CA CYS A 125 -5.54 -7.27 -0.53
C CYS A 125 -6.75 -6.33 -0.67
N LEU A 126 -7.04 -5.53 0.37
CA LEU A 126 -8.13 -4.55 0.33
C LEU A 126 -7.93 -3.52 -0.78
N MET A 127 -6.73 -2.93 -0.87
CA MET A 127 -6.37 -1.98 -1.92
C MET A 127 -6.53 -2.57 -3.31
N SER A 128 -6.17 -3.84 -3.51
CA SER A 128 -6.34 -4.54 -4.78
C SER A 128 -7.80 -4.63 -5.19
N VAL A 129 -8.67 -5.06 -4.26
CA VAL A 129 -10.11 -5.18 -4.50
C VAL A 129 -10.73 -3.82 -4.80
N VAL A 130 -10.42 -2.80 -4.00
CA VAL A 130 -10.98 -1.45 -4.15
C VAL A 130 -10.52 -0.80 -5.46
N ASN A 131 -9.23 -0.92 -5.82
CA ASN A 131 -8.70 -0.37 -7.07
C ASN A 131 -9.34 -1.04 -8.29
N THR A 132 -9.49 -2.37 -8.25
CA THR A 132 -10.13 -3.15 -9.32
C THR A 132 -11.60 -2.77 -9.46
N ALA A 133 -12.34 -2.70 -8.36
CA ALA A 133 -13.74 -2.31 -8.37
C ALA A 133 -13.92 -0.88 -8.91
N GLY A 134 -13.07 0.06 -8.49
CA GLY A 134 -13.07 1.44 -8.99
C GLY A 134 -12.84 1.52 -10.51
N LEU A 135 -11.90 0.72 -11.03
CA LEU A 135 -11.65 0.66 -12.47
C LEU A 135 -12.81 0.02 -13.23
N VAL A 136 -13.31 -1.14 -12.78
CA VAL A 136 -14.41 -1.87 -13.45
C VAL A 136 -15.69 -1.06 -13.48
N LEU A 137 -16.02 -0.34 -12.39
CA LEU A 137 -17.23 0.49 -12.34
C LEU A 137 -17.20 1.66 -13.31
N ALA A 138 -16.01 2.07 -13.79
CA ALA A 138 -15.83 3.20 -14.70
C ALA A 138 -15.63 2.80 -16.17
N LEU A 139 -15.59 1.50 -16.47
CA LEU A 139 -15.65 0.93 -17.83
C LEU A 139 -17.10 0.71 -18.25
#